data_AF-A0A2D6M8J4-F1
#
_entry.id   AF-A0A2D6M8J4-F1
#
_cell.length_a   1.000
_cell.length_b   1.000
_cell.length_c   1.000
_cell.angle_alpha   90.00
_cell.angle_beta   90.00
_cell.angle_gamma   90.00
#
_symmetry.space_group_name_H-M   'P 1'
#
loop_
_entity.id
_entity.type
_entity.pdbx_description
1 polymer ?
#
loop_
_entity_poly.entity_id
_entity_poly.type
_entity_poly.pdbx_seq_one_letter_code
_entity_poly.pdbx_strand_id
1 'polypeptide(L)'
;MARTKSKRTPSVSQINAEIAKQVTALRAHESNLQQQLNEIQTMITSFGGQSSSVTPTKRRGRKAGSKNKTAKSATATKTIPKSLTPKRGRPKGSPSKKQGGISLSDAIQKSMRKGKNCTISDMKEGIAKVGYTSSAKNFSVIINQTLGRLMKQGVIVRVDRGVYVRRGQTTSIKVSKPSAPIKEETPEVVATSTGSVEEWKS
;
A
#
# COMPACT_ATOMS: atom_id res chain seq x y z
N MET A 1 18.35 -41.91 43.75
CA MET A 1 17.17 -41.17 44.27
C MET A 1 17.02 -39.87 43.49
N ALA A 2 15.96 -39.74 42.68
CA ALA A 2 15.75 -38.56 41.82
C ALA A 2 14.97 -37.48 42.59
N ARG A 3 15.60 -36.32 42.84
CA ARG A 3 14.93 -35.15 43.42
C ARG A 3 14.03 -34.50 42.37
N THR A 4 12.72 -34.60 42.56
CA THR A 4 11.74 -33.88 41.74
C THR A 4 11.78 -32.40 42.08
N LYS A 5 12.03 -31.55 41.08
CA LYS A 5 12.02 -30.09 41.24
C LYS A 5 10.57 -29.63 41.37
N SER A 6 10.14 -29.30 42.58
CA SER A 6 8.84 -28.66 42.83
C SER A 6 8.78 -27.32 42.10
N LYS A 7 7.77 -27.17 41.22
CA LYS A 7 7.49 -25.92 40.52
C LYS A 7 6.93 -24.93 41.53
N ARG A 8 7.78 -24.03 42.03
CA ARG A 8 7.34 -22.92 42.88
C ARG A 8 6.48 -21.97 42.04
N THR A 9 5.28 -21.66 42.55
CA THR A 9 4.44 -20.60 42.00
C THR A 9 5.11 -19.25 42.29
N PRO A 10 5.10 -18.31 41.33
CA PRO A 10 5.65 -16.98 41.56
C PRO A 10 4.84 -16.27 42.64
N SER A 11 5.55 -15.64 43.58
CA SER A 11 4.92 -14.81 44.61
C SER A 11 4.29 -13.56 43.99
N VAL A 12 3.27 -13.01 44.64
CA VAL A 12 2.59 -11.78 44.19
C VAL A 12 3.58 -10.62 43.99
N SER A 13 4.59 -10.51 44.85
CA SER A 13 5.65 -9.49 44.72
C SER A 13 6.48 -9.67 43.46
N GLN A 14 6.81 -10.90 43.07
CA GLN A 14 7.51 -11.20 41.82
C GLN A 14 6.66 -10.85 40.59
N ILE A 15 5.36 -11.16 40.64
CA ILE A 15 4.42 -10.79 39.57
C ILE A 15 4.37 -9.26 39.43
N ASN A 16 4.26 -8.53 40.54
CA ASN A 16 4.21 -7.06 40.53
C ASN A 16 5.51 -6.44 40.01
N ALA A 17 6.67 -6.99 40.38
CA ALA A 17 7.96 -6.53 39.89
C ALA A 17 8.10 -6.75 38.37
N GLU A 18 7.59 -7.88 37.86
CA GLU A 18 7.59 -8.17 36.43
C GLU A 18 6.65 -7.24 35.65
N ILE A 19 5.45 -6.98 36.17
CA ILE A 19 4.53 -5.99 35.60
C ILE A 19 5.19 -4.61 35.52
N ALA A 20 5.86 -4.18 36.60
CA ALA A 20 6.55 -2.89 36.62
C ALA A 20 7.64 -2.80 35.54
N LYS A 21 8.45 -3.86 35.37
CA LYS A 21 9.46 -3.93 34.30
C LYS A 21 8.82 -3.81 32.92
N GLN A 22 7.75 -4.56 32.66
CA GLN A 22 7.05 -4.51 31.38
C GLN A 22 6.48 -3.11 31.10
N VAL A 23 5.88 -2.46 32.10
CA VAL A 23 5.37 -1.09 31.98
C VAL A 23 6.50 -0.10 31.66
N THR A 24 7.67 -0.23 32.29
CA THR A 24 8.82 0.65 31.99
C THR A 24 9.34 0.44 30.56
N ALA A 25 9.42 -0.81 30.09
CA ALA A 25 9.84 -1.12 28.72
C ALA A 25 8.85 -0.55 27.69
N LEU A 26 7.54 -0.68 27.96
CA LEU A 26 6.50 -0.11 27.09
C LEU A 26 6.56 1.41 27.04
N ARG A 27 6.78 2.09 28.17
CA ARG A 27 6.94 3.56 28.20
C ARG A 27 8.17 4.03 27.44
N ALA A 28 9.29 3.30 27.53
CA ALA A 28 10.49 3.61 26.76
C ALA A 28 10.23 3.47 25.24
N HIS A 29 9.53 2.42 24.84
CA HIS A 29 9.13 2.22 23.44
C HIS A 29 8.16 3.30 22.95
N GLU A 30 7.19 3.70 23.76
CA GLU A 30 6.27 4.81 23.46
C GLU A 30 7.03 6.11 23.22
N SER A 31 7.99 6.44 24.10
CA SER A 31 8.82 7.65 23.93
C SER A 31 9.63 7.62 22.63
N ASN A 32 10.20 6.47 22.26
CA ASN A 32 10.93 6.31 21.00
C ASN A 32 10.00 6.52 19.79
N LEU A 33 8.81 5.92 19.80
CA LEU A 33 7.82 6.13 18.73
C LEU A 33 7.40 7.60 18.61
N GLN A 34 7.21 8.31 19.73
CA GLN A 34 6.90 9.74 19.70
C GLN A 34 8.05 10.56 19.09
N GLN A 35 9.31 10.22 19.38
CA GLN A 35 10.48 10.85 18.75
C GLN A 35 10.49 10.61 17.25
N GLN A 36 10.27 9.36 16.80
CA GLN A 36 10.19 9.04 15.37
C GLN A 36 9.06 9.79 14.66
N LEU A 37 7.89 9.91 15.30
CA LEU A 37 6.77 10.69 14.75
C LEU A 37 7.12 12.17 14.62
N ASN A 38 7.77 12.74 15.63
CA ASN A 38 8.23 14.13 15.56
C ASN A 38 9.27 14.32 14.46
N GLU A 39 10.24 13.41 14.32
CA GLU A 39 11.23 13.43 13.25
C GLU A 39 10.56 13.37 11.86
N ILE A 40 9.62 12.44 11.65
CA ILE A 40 8.84 12.37 10.41
C ILE A 40 8.07 13.67 10.16
N GLN A 41 7.48 14.28 11.19
CA GLN A 41 6.76 15.54 11.07
C GLN A 41 7.71 16.69 10.66
N THR A 42 8.93 16.72 11.21
CA THR A 42 9.96 17.69 10.81
C THR A 42 10.41 17.47 9.37
N MET A 43 10.62 16.22 8.95
CA MET A 43 10.92 15.88 7.56
C MET A 43 9.78 16.28 6.61
N ILE A 44 8.52 16.01 6.95
CA ILE A 44 7.38 16.44 6.14
C ILE A 44 7.36 17.97 6.03
N THR A 45 7.62 18.67 7.12
CA THR A 45 7.66 20.15 7.12
C THR A 45 8.81 20.67 6.27
N SER A 46 9.99 20.04 6.31
CA SER A 46 11.16 20.45 5.53
C SER A 46 11.03 20.12 4.04
N PHE A 47 10.47 18.96 3.68
CA PHE A 47 10.28 18.53 2.29
C PHE A 47 9.01 19.11 1.64
N GLY A 48 7.99 19.41 2.43
CA GLY A 48 6.65 19.77 1.99
C GLY A 48 6.22 21.18 2.37
N GLY A 49 7.19 22.09 2.57
CA GLY A 49 6.94 23.49 2.90
C GLY A 49 5.65 24.02 2.28
N GLN A 50 4.67 24.29 3.14
CA GLN A 50 3.37 24.86 2.79
C GLN A 50 2.52 24.03 1.81
N SER A 51 1.93 22.91 2.26
CA SER A 51 0.60 22.57 1.71
C SER A 51 -0.36 23.65 2.20
N SER A 52 -0.54 24.67 1.38
CA SER A 52 -1.48 25.78 1.50
C SER A 52 -2.71 25.40 2.33
N SER A 53 -2.99 26.20 3.37
CA SER A 53 -4.29 26.18 4.04
C SER A 53 -5.36 26.39 2.97
N VAL A 54 -6.01 25.32 2.54
CA VAL A 54 -7.12 25.38 1.59
C VAL A 54 -8.27 26.03 2.34
N THR A 55 -8.37 27.35 2.22
CA THR A 55 -9.57 28.10 2.61
C THR A 55 -10.78 27.42 1.98
N PRO A 56 -11.81 27.05 2.75
CA PRO A 56 -12.97 26.35 2.23
C PRO A 56 -13.75 27.29 1.32
N THR A 57 -13.59 27.12 0.00
CA THR A 57 -14.46 27.78 -0.97
C THR A 57 -15.90 27.31 -0.74
N LYS A 58 -16.74 28.21 -0.20
CA LYS A 58 -18.18 28.04 -0.02
C LYS A 58 -18.81 27.46 -1.29
N ARG A 59 -19.12 26.16 -1.29
CA ARG A 59 -19.96 25.55 -2.33
C ARG A 59 -21.38 26.03 -2.10
N ARG A 60 -21.75 27.06 -2.88
CA ARG A 60 -23.11 27.59 -3.02
C ARG A 60 -24.05 26.42 -3.33
N GLY A 61 -24.94 26.12 -2.39
CA GLY A 61 -25.88 25.01 -2.47
C GLY A 61 -26.73 25.09 -3.73
N ARG A 62 -26.77 24.01 -4.51
CA ARG A 62 -27.81 23.83 -5.52
C ARG A 62 -29.09 23.45 -4.78
N LYS A 63 -30.16 24.23 -4.99
CA LYS A 63 -31.48 23.96 -4.42
C LYS A 63 -31.94 22.55 -4.80
N ALA A 64 -32.44 21.82 -3.80
CA ALA A 64 -33.08 20.52 -3.97
C ALA A 64 -34.22 20.63 -5.00
N GLY A 65 -34.28 19.67 -5.91
CA GLY A 65 -35.27 19.62 -6.98
C GLY A 65 -36.70 19.69 -6.45
N SER A 66 -37.46 20.63 -7.01
CA SER A 66 -38.90 20.77 -6.87
C SER A 66 -39.60 19.46 -7.23
N LYS A 67 -40.46 18.97 -6.33
CA LYS A 67 -41.40 17.89 -6.57
C LYS A 67 -42.48 18.38 -7.54
N ASN A 68 -42.45 17.97 -8.80
CA ASN A 68 -43.63 18.11 -9.67
C ASN A 68 -44.43 16.81 -9.63
N LYS A 69 -45.50 16.85 -8.83
CA LYS A 69 -46.69 16.00 -8.92
C LYS A 69 -47.52 16.44 -10.14
N THR A 70 -48.24 15.47 -10.74
CA THR A 70 -49.47 15.60 -11.57
C THR A 70 -49.36 16.34 -12.91
N ALA A 71 -50.09 16.06 -14.00
CA ALA A 71 -51.08 15.04 -14.40
C ALA A 71 -51.27 15.14 -15.95
N LYS A 72 -52.04 14.19 -16.51
CA LYS A 72 -52.51 14.05 -17.91
C LYS A 72 -53.01 15.34 -18.61
N SER A 73 -52.65 15.52 -19.89
CA SER A 73 -53.51 15.77 -21.08
C SER A 73 -52.63 16.33 -22.23
N ALA A 74 -52.56 15.68 -23.40
CA ALA A 74 -53.37 15.82 -24.61
C ALA A 74 -53.13 17.10 -25.46
N THR A 75 -52.68 16.85 -26.70
CA THR A 75 -52.97 17.60 -27.96
C THR A 75 -52.18 18.88 -28.32
N ALA A 76 -51.41 18.73 -29.42
CA ALA A 76 -51.02 19.67 -30.49
C ALA A 76 -50.67 21.15 -30.17
N THR A 77 -49.47 21.58 -30.56
CA THR A 77 -49.23 22.42 -31.76
C THR A 77 -47.73 22.74 -31.92
N LYS A 78 -47.30 22.79 -33.18
CA LYS A 78 -45.97 23.25 -33.60
C LYS A 78 -45.82 24.74 -33.33
N THR A 79 -44.75 25.14 -32.65
CA THR A 79 -44.11 26.46 -32.82
C THR A 79 -42.67 26.37 -32.33
N ILE A 80 -41.72 26.64 -33.24
CA ILE A 80 -40.27 26.67 -32.99
C ILE A 80 -39.92 28.10 -32.54
N PRO A 81 -38.97 28.30 -31.60
CA PRO A 81 -37.77 29.03 -32.00
C PRO A 81 -36.46 28.50 -31.39
N LYS A 82 -35.46 28.36 -32.27
CA LYS A 82 -34.05 28.73 -32.10
C LYS A 82 -33.51 28.78 -30.64
N SER A 83 -32.80 27.74 -30.22
CA SER A 83 -31.36 27.87 -29.94
C SER A 83 -30.70 26.48 -29.91
N LEU A 84 -29.90 26.23 -30.93
CA LEU A 84 -29.01 25.08 -31.00
C LEU A 84 -27.79 25.38 -30.13
N THR A 85 -27.90 25.23 -28.81
CA THR A 85 -26.72 24.87 -28.03
C THR A 85 -26.65 23.35 -28.04
N PRO A 86 -25.74 22.72 -28.80
CA PRO A 86 -25.55 21.28 -28.65
C PRO A 86 -25.16 21.05 -27.19
N LYS A 87 -25.99 20.27 -26.50
CA LYS A 87 -25.62 19.54 -25.28
C LYS A 87 -24.18 19.09 -25.52
N ARG A 88 -23.22 19.64 -24.75
CA ARG A 88 -21.80 19.25 -24.81
C ARG A 88 -21.74 17.75 -24.55
N GLY A 89 -21.90 16.97 -25.61
CA GLY A 89 -21.70 15.55 -25.65
C GLY A 89 -20.22 15.41 -25.33
N ARG A 90 -19.93 14.86 -24.16
CA ARG A 90 -18.60 14.37 -23.84
C ARG A 90 -18.17 13.53 -25.06
N PRO A 91 -17.06 13.85 -25.75
CA PRO A 91 -16.67 13.13 -26.95
C PRO A 91 -16.55 11.65 -26.57
N LYS A 92 -17.48 10.86 -27.12
CA LYS A 92 -17.58 9.43 -26.86
C LYS A 92 -16.55 8.78 -27.77
N GLY A 93 -15.37 8.54 -27.21
CA GLY A 93 -14.26 7.89 -27.90
C GLY A 93 -13.10 8.84 -28.14
N SER A 94 -12.20 8.96 -27.15
CA SER A 94 -10.82 9.21 -27.53
C SER A 94 -10.34 7.98 -28.31
N PRO A 95 -9.64 8.12 -29.44
CA PRO A 95 -9.10 6.97 -30.15
C PRO A 95 -8.21 6.20 -29.19
N SER A 96 -8.64 4.99 -28.82
CA SER A 96 -7.77 4.02 -28.17
C SER A 96 -6.65 3.79 -29.16
N LYS A 97 -5.47 4.35 -28.86
CA LYS A 97 -4.24 4.11 -29.62
C LYS A 97 -3.97 2.61 -29.47
N LYS A 98 -4.51 1.80 -30.37
CA LYS A 98 -4.22 0.36 -30.49
C LYS A 98 -2.79 0.25 -30.99
N GLN A 99 -1.83 0.48 -30.10
CA GLN A 99 -0.49 0.00 -30.29
C GLN A 99 -0.59 -1.52 -30.25
N GLY A 100 -0.21 -2.21 -31.34
CA GLY A 100 -0.23 -3.66 -31.47
C GLY A 100 0.74 -4.40 -30.55
N GLY A 101 1.03 -3.84 -29.37
CA GLY A 101 1.87 -4.44 -28.35
C GLY A 101 1.05 -5.27 -27.37
N ILE A 102 1.76 -6.13 -26.63
CA ILE A 102 1.20 -6.90 -25.51
C ILE A 102 0.52 -5.94 -24.54
N SER A 103 -0.75 -6.22 -24.18
CA SER A 103 -1.46 -5.42 -23.17
C SER A 103 -0.69 -5.45 -21.85
N LEU A 104 -0.66 -4.35 -21.11
CA LEU A 104 -0.04 -4.31 -19.78
C LEU A 104 -0.62 -5.39 -18.85
N SER A 105 -1.92 -5.68 -18.96
CA SER A 105 -2.56 -6.76 -18.20
C SER A 105 -1.94 -8.13 -18.48
N ASP A 106 -1.58 -8.38 -19.74
CA ASP A 106 -1.03 -9.65 -20.19
C ASP A 106 0.45 -9.72 -19.89
N ALA A 107 1.16 -8.59 -20.00
CA ALA A 107 2.55 -8.47 -19.60
C ALA A 107 2.71 -8.76 -18.10
N ILE A 108 1.86 -8.18 -17.24
CA ILE A 108 1.82 -8.46 -15.79
C ILE A 108 1.56 -9.95 -15.52
N GLN A 109 0.58 -10.54 -16.21
CA GLN A 109 0.25 -11.96 -16.01
C GLN A 109 1.34 -12.92 -16.49
N LYS A 110 2.05 -12.56 -17.57
CA LYS A 110 3.19 -13.32 -18.09
C LYS A 110 4.43 -13.15 -17.20
N SER A 111 4.64 -11.96 -16.63
CA SER A 111 5.75 -11.72 -15.71
C SER A 111 5.60 -12.47 -14.38
N MET A 112 4.35 -12.62 -13.90
CA MET A 112 4.07 -13.37 -12.67
C MET A 112 4.17 -14.88 -12.94
N ARG A 113 5.25 -15.50 -12.46
CA ARG A 113 5.37 -16.96 -12.44
C ARG A 113 4.31 -17.55 -11.51
N LYS A 114 3.67 -18.65 -11.94
CA LYS A 114 2.62 -19.33 -11.15
C LYS A 114 3.13 -19.63 -9.73
N GLY A 115 2.35 -19.26 -8.71
CA GLY A 115 2.65 -19.53 -7.30
C GLY A 115 3.74 -18.67 -6.65
N LYS A 116 4.42 -17.77 -7.38
CA LYS A 116 5.40 -16.86 -6.77
C LYS A 116 4.72 -15.58 -6.28
N ASN A 117 5.13 -15.17 -5.08
CA ASN A 117 4.87 -13.84 -4.55
C ASN A 117 5.66 -12.83 -5.39
N CYS A 118 4.98 -11.83 -5.95
CA CYS A 118 5.64 -10.77 -6.71
C CYS A 118 5.34 -9.42 -6.07
N THR A 119 6.38 -8.63 -5.88
CA THR A 119 6.29 -7.22 -5.54
C THR A 119 6.14 -6.37 -6.81
N ILE A 120 5.77 -5.10 -6.66
CA ILE A 120 5.66 -4.17 -7.79
C ILE A 120 7.02 -4.01 -8.52
N SER A 121 8.14 -4.06 -7.78
CA SER A 121 9.49 -3.99 -8.36
C SER A 121 9.77 -5.19 -9.26
N ASP A 122 9.48 -6.41 -8.78
CA ASP A 122 9.65 -7.65 -9.56
C ASP A 122 8.79 -7.63 -10.83
N MET A 123 7.57 -7.09 -10.72
CA MET A 123 6.68 -6.93 -11.87
C MET A 123 7.25 -5.96 -12.90
N LYS A 124 7.83 -4.82 -12.50
CA LYS A 124 8.42 -3.88 -13.46
C LYS A 124 9.52 -4.54 -14.28
N GLU A 125 10.42 -5.25 -13.61
CA GLU A 125 11.50 -5.98 -14.29
C GLU A 125 10.96 -7.08 -15.19
N GLY A 126 9.98 -7.86 -14.70
CA GLY A 126 9.38 -8.93 -15.47
C GLY A 126 8.60 -8.43 -16.69
N ILE A 127 7.90 -7.30 -16.57
CA ILE A 127 7.17 -6.65 -17.65
C ILE A 127 8.16 -6.16 -18.72
N ALA A 128 9.29 -5.58 -18.31
CA ALA A 128 10.37 -5.20 -19.24
C ALA A 128 10.94 -6.42 -19.98
N LYS A 129 11.16 -7.54 -19.27
CA LYS A 129 11.62 -8.83 -19.87
C LYS A 129 10.61 -9.42 -20.86
N VAL A 130 9.31 -9.18 -20.67
CA VAL A 130 8.24 -9.60 -21.59
C VAL A 130 8.17 -8.71 -22.84
N GLY A 131 8.95 -7.63 -22.90
CA GLY A 131 9.00 -6.71 -24.04
C GLY A 131 7.99 -5.58 -23.96
N TYR A 132 7.37 -5.34 -22.78
CA TYR A 132 6.55 -4.16 -22.58
C TYR A 132 7.41 -3.02 -22.03
N THR A 133 7.70 -2.05 -22.88
CA THR A 133 8.47 -0.86 -22.53
C THR A 133 7.53 0.32 -22.26
N SER A 134 7.61 0.90 -21.06
CA SER A 134 6.90 2.15 -20.74
C SER A 134 7.87 3.20 -20.26
N SER A 135 7.88 4.36 -20.92
CA SER A 135 8.66 5.53 -20.52
C SER A 135 7.89 6.46 -19.56
N ALA A 136 6.72 6.05 -19.06
CA ALA A 136 5.88 6.90 -18.24
C ALA A 136 6.46 7.08 -16.83
N LYS A 137 6.64 8.34 -16.38
CA LYS A 137 7.06 8.66 -15.00
C LYS A 137 6.15 8.02 -13.93
N ASN A 138 4.87 7.85 -14.27
CA ASN A 138 3.85 7.28 -13.39
C ASN A 138 3.63 5.76 -13.61
N PHE A 139 4.62 5.04 -14.15
CA PHE A 139 4.44 3.64 -14.51
C PHE A 139 4.01 2.75 -13.32
N SER A 140 4.56 2.99 -12.12
CA SER A 140 4.15 2.30 -10.88
C SER A 140 2.65 2.47 -10.60
N VAL A 141 2.12 3.67 -10.82
CA VAL A 141 0.70 3.98 -10.59
C VAL A 141 -0.16 3.25 -11.62
N ILE A 142 0.27 3.21 -12.87
CA ILE A 142 -0.42 2.48 -13.94
C ILE A 142 -0.44 0.97 -13.62
N ILE A 143 0.67 0.40 -13.14
CA ILE A 143 0.71 -1.00 -12.67
C ILE A 143 -0.31 -1.19 -11.55
N ASN A 144 -0.31 -0.35 -10.51
CA ASN A 144 -1.25 -0.46 -9.39
C ASN A 144 -2.72 -0.38 -9.83
N GLN A 145 -3.05 0.50 -10.76
CA GLN A 145 -4.40 0.58 -11.33
C GLN A 145 -4.76 -0.71 -12.09
N THR A 146 -3.81 -1.27 -12.82
CA THR A 146 -4.01 -2.50 -13.60
C THR A 146 -4.16 -3.71 -12.67
N LEU A 147 -3.35 -3.80 -11.61
CA LEU A 147 -3.49 -4.80 -10.55
C LEU A 147 -4.87 -4.71 -9.88
N GLY A 148 -5.35 -3.51 -9.57
CA GLY A 148 -6.69 -3.31 -9.02
C GLY A 148 -7.80 -3.83 -9.94
N ARG A 149 -7.64 -3.74 -11.27
CA ARG A 149 -8.57 -4.33 -12.23
C ARG A 149 -8.46 -5.86 -12.26
N LEU A 150 -7.26 -6.41 -12.29
CA LEU A 150 -7.01 -7.86 -12.29
C LEU A 150 -7.49 -8.54 -11.01
N MET A 151 -7.42 -7.85 -9.86
CA MET A 151 -7.97 -8.32 -8.59
C MET A 151 -9.51 -8.41 -8.65
N LYS A 152 -10.17 -7.40 -9.21
CA LYS A 152 -11.64 -7.42 -9.41
C LYS A 152 -12.08 -8.53 -10.35
N GLN A 153 -11.25 -8.85 -11.34
CA GLN A 153 -11.46 -9.98 -12.25
C GLN A 153 -11.14 -11.35 -11.62
N GLY A 154 -10.59 -11.37 -10.40
CA GLY A 154 -10.23 -12.61 -9.71
C GLY A 154 -9.01 -13.33 -10.28
N VAL A 155 -8.21 -12.69 -11.14
CA VAL A 155 -7.02 -13.29 -11.76
C VAL A 155 -5.82 -13.27 -10.82
N ILE A 156 -5.76 -12.29 -9.92
CA ILE A 156 -4.70 -12.14 -8.93
C ILE A 156 -5.31 -11.90 -7.54
N VAL A 157 -4.58 -12.31 -6.51
CA VAL A 157 -4.92 -12.12 -5.10
C VAL A 157 -3.77 -11.37 -4.42
N ARG A 158 -4.11 -10.47 -3.51
CA ARG A 158 -3.13 -9.80 -2.66
C ARG A 158 -2.94 -10.63 -1.40
N VAL A 159 -1.71 -11.07 -1.14
CA VAL A 159 -1.38 -11.89 0.03
C VAL A 159 -0.97 -11.01 1.20
N ASP A 160 -0.21 -9.95 0.92
CA ASP A 160 0.25 -8.99 1.93
C ASP A 160 0.34 -7.56 1.33
N ARG A 161 0.78 -6.58 2.11
CA ARG A 161 0.94 -5.20 1.70
C ARG A 161 1.97 -5.09 0.57
N GLY A 162 1.46 -5.00 -0.66
CA GLY A 162 2.31 -4.83 -1.85
C GLY A 162 2.80 -6.16 -2.46
N VAL A 163 2.32 -7.29 -1.95
CA VAL A 163 2.64 -8.63 -2.44
C VAL A 163 1.43 -9.26 -3.11
N TYR A 164 1.61 -9.70 -4.36
CA TYR A 164 0.54 -10.24 -5.20
C TYR A 164 0.89 -11.62 -5.72
N VAL A 165 -0.13 -12.46 -5.88
CA VAL A 165 -0.03 -13.82 -6.41
C VAL A 165 -1.11 -14.03 -7.46
N ARG A 166 -0.79 -14.80 -8.51
CA ARG A 166 -1.77 -15.18 -9.54
C ARG A 166 -2.71 -16.26 -9.01
N ARG A 167 -4.02 -15.99 -9.04
CA ARG A 167 -5.07 -16.94 -8.64
C ARG A 167 -5.16 -18.06 -9.67
N GLY A 168 -5.23 -19.30 -9.23
CA GLY A 168 -5.35 -20.47 -10.12
C GLY A 168 -4.43 -21.64 -9.78
N GLN A 169 -3.43 -21.44 -8.91
CA GLN A 169 -2.74 -22.54 -8.24
C GLN A 169 -2.48 -22.11 -6.81
N THR A 170 -3.23 -22.71 -5.89
CA THR A 170 -2.87 -22.82 -4.48
C THR A 170 -1.46 -23.38 -4.40
N THR A 171 -0.45 -22.52 -4.28
CA THR A 171 0.66 -22.90 -3.40
C THR A 171 -0.01 -23.01 -2.04
N SER A 172 -0.26 -24.25 -1.62
CA SER A 172 -0.50 -24.58 -0.23
C SER A 172 0.62 -23.91 0.56
N ILE A 173 0.33 -22.73 1.09
CA ILE A 173 1.14 -22.13 2.12
C ILE A 173 0.99 -23.12 3.27
N LYS A 174 1.94 -24.06 3.39
CA LYS A 174 2.20 -24.73 4.65
C LYS A 174 2.53 -23.58 5.60
N VAL A 175 1.52 -23.15 6.34
CA VAL A 175 1.69 -22.34 7.53
C VAL A 175 2.58 -23.20 8.41
N SER A 176 3.89 -22.95 8.37
CA SER A 176 4.80 -23.52 9.34
C SER A 176 4.31 -23.03 10.70
N LYS A 177 3.77 -23.97 11.47
CA LYS A 177 3.48 -23.83 12.89
C LYS A 177 4.64 -23.05 13.53
N PRO A 178 4.39 -22.03 14.36
CA PRO A 178 5.47 -21.38 15.10
C PRO A 178 6.16 -22.44 15.94
N SER A 179 7.37 -22.83 15.54
CA SER A 179 8.26 -23.64 16.35
C SER A 179 8.79 -22.76 17.48
N ALA A 180 8.88 -23.37 18.65
CA ALA A 180 9.29 -22.84 19.94
C ALA A 180 10.49 -21.86 19.93
N PRO A 181 10.63 -21.03 20.99
CA PRO A 181 11.59 -19.92 21.06
C PRO A 181 13.04 -20.38 20.88
N ILE A 182 13.74 -19.62 20.04
CA ILE A 182 15.17 -19.65 19.81
C ILE A 182 15.86 -19.33 21.15
N LYS A 183 16.73 -20.25 21.60
CA LYS A 183 17.65 -20.03 22.71
C LYS A 183 18.58 -18.87 22.34
N GLU A 184 18.74 -17.94 23.26
CA GLU A 184 19.79 -16.92 23.25
C GLU A 184 21.17 -17.60 23.07
N GLU A 185 21.77 -17.41 21.91
CA GLU A 185 23.21 -17.52 21.75
C GLU A 185 23.81 -16.13 22.05
N THR A 186 24.54 -16.07 23.16
CA THR A 186 25.47 -15.02 23.56
C THR A 186 26.38 -14.59 22.40
N PRO A 187 26.52 -13.29 22.09
CA PRO A 187 27.61 -12.84 21.24
C PRO A 187 28.93 -12.86 22.01
N GLU A 188 29.85 -13.74 21.58
CA GLU A 188 31.27 -13.62 21.89
C GLU A 188 31.83 -12.33 21.28
N VAL A 189 32.46 -11.52 22.13
CA VAL A 189 33.11 -10.27 21.79
C VAL A 189 34.42 -10.60 21.08
N VAL A 190 34.45 -10.58 19.75
CA VAL A 190 35.71 -10.60 19.01
C VAL A 190 36.24 -9.18 18.88
N ALA A 191 37.11 -8.82 19.82
CA ALA A 191 37.96 -7.64 19.72
C ALA A 191 39.06 -7.90 18.67
N THR A 192 38.99 -7.20 17.54
CA THR A 192 40.12 -6.92 16.63
C THR A 192 39.75 -5.66 15.85
N SER A 193 40.63 -4.75 15.46
CA SER A 193 41.96 -4.33 15.91
C SER A 193 42.12 -2.95 15.29
N THR A 194 42.64 -2.00 16.06
CA THR A 194 43.03 -0.66 15.61
C THR A 194 44.04 -0.71 14.46
N GLY A 195 43.78 0.06 13.41
CA GLY A 195 44.73 0.43 12.35
C GLY A 195 43.96 1.14 11.24
N SER A 196 44.43 2.20 10.61
CA SER A 196 45.63 3.02 10.70
C SER A 196 45.24 4.36 10.09
N VAL A 197 45.67 5.47 10.69
CA VAL A 197 45.51 6.83 10.13
C VAL A 197 46.66 7.03 9.15
N GLU A 198 46.37 7.08 7.84
CA GLU A 198 47.32 7.58 6.86
C GLU A 198 47.02 9.04 6.52
N GLU A 199 47.94 9.84 7.04
CA GLU A 199 48.35 11.19 6.67
C GLU A 199 48.36 11.41 5.15
N TRP A 200 47.55 12.36 4.66
CA TRP A 200 47.76 12.96 3.34
C TRP A 200 48.19 14.41 3.54
N LYS A 201 49.50 14.62 3.43
CA LYS A 201 50.10 15.91 3.05
C LYS A 201 50.18 15.96 1.52
N SER A 202 49.57 16.96 0.93
CA SER A 202 50.11 17.79 -0.16
C SER A 202 49.15 18.94 -0.43
#